data_AF-A0A329W5V6-F1
#
_entry.id   AF-A0A329W5V6-F1
#
_cell.length_a   1.000
_cell.length_b   1.000
_cell.length_c   1.000
_cell.angle_alpha   90.00
_cell.angle_beta   90.00
_cell.angle_gamma   90.00
#
_symmetry.space_group_name_H-M   'P 1'
#
loop_
_entity.id
_entity.type
_entity.pdbx_description
1 polymer ?
#
loop_
_entity_poly.entity_id
_entity_poly.type
_entity_poly.pdbx_seq_one_letter_code
_entity_poly.pdbx_strand_id
1 'polypeptide(L)'
;MSLNKKSFFISPFLFAMSHVSMACNIDPTVGNIIKSYGLQETKLMSMYKNCELDVVNTGNRIILINNKSQNRDERAEIAIYWYRGMGIEEYKLFDSNNFKRVPCANIPNRFCGISPEYTYAKSYPMREDKKFVIEFSTVEPGWLYNEFTIKHNCKIDVESRGESYGLGGIGALKKDKSNCQPKGYKVGDEFNKWLSEKPAKIEATISYVQLPIPNSSLISVI
;
A
#
# COMPACT_ATOMS: atom_id res chain seq x y z
N MET A 1 -69.62 -30.01 -15.54
CA MET A 1 -68.97 -29.45 -16.76
C MET A 1 -68.13 -28.27 -16.30
N SER A 2 -66.82 -28.36 -16.04
CA SER A 2 -65.65 -28.77 -16.85
C SER A 2 -65.39 -27.88 -18.08
N LEU A 3 -64.16 -27.35 -18.14
CA LEU A 3 -63.28 -26.94 -19.26
C LEU A 3 -62.56 -25.64 -18.84
N ASN A 4 -61.31 -25.64 -18.36
CA ASN A 4 -60.02 -26.05 -18.93
C ASN A 4 -59.58 -25.20 -20.15
N LYS A 5 -58.48 -24.43 -19.99
CA LYS A 5 -57.55 -23.87 -21.02
C LYS A 5 -56.47 -23.06 -20.26
N LYS A 6 -55.29 -23.63 -19.95
CA LYS A 6 -54.04 -23.78 -20.72
C LYS A 6 -53.33 -22.48 -21.16
N SER A 7 -52.08 -22.39 -20.67
CA SER A 7 -50.90 -21.65 -21.14
C SER A 7 -50.88 -20.14 -20.86
N PHE A 8 -49.75 -19.50 -20.54
CA PHE A 8 -48.37 -19.73 -20.96
C PHE A 8 -47.34 -19.41 -19.87
N PHE A 9 -46.27 -20.20 -19.85
CA PHE A 9 -44.99 -19.92 -19.20
C PHE A 9 -44.40 -18.59 -19.68
N ILE A 10 -43.94 -17.75 -18.77
CA ILE A 10 -42.77 -16.90 -19.00
C ILE A 10 -41.90 -17.02 -17.74
N SER A 11 -40.91 -17.90 -17.85
CA SER A 11 -39.79 -18.00 -16.92
C SER A 11 -39.08 -16.64 -16.86
N PRO A 12 -38.81 -16.07 -15.67
CA PRO A 12 -37.73 -15.11 -15.58
C PRO A 12 -36.47 -15.94 -15.73
N PHE A 13 -35.90 -15.88 -16.94
CA PHE A 13 -34.48 -16.10 -17.16
C PHE A 13 -33.74 -15.19 -16.17
N LEU A 14 -33.43 -15.71 -14.99
CA LEU A 14 -32.43 -15.12 -14.13
C LEU A 14 -31.13 -15.28 -14.87
N PHE A 15 -30.69 -14.18 -15.47
CA PHE A 15 -29.34 -13.97 -15.95
C PHE A 15 -28.38 -14.37 -14.83
N ALA A 16 -27.90 -15.60 -14.89
CA ALA A 16 -26.63 -15.95 -14.27
C ALA A 16 -25.61 -15.03 -14.96
N MET A 17 -25.27 -13.91 -14.32
CA MET A 17 -24.06 -13.20 -14.66
C MET A 17 -22.93 -14.19 -14.40
N SER A 18 -22.49 -14.83 -15.47
CA SER A 18 -21.24 -15.52 -15.50
C SER A 18 -20.19 -14.47 -15.20
N HIS A 19 -19.78 -14.37 -13.93
CA HIS A 19 -18.45 -13.91 -13.61
C HIS A 19 -17.52 -14.93 -14.26
N VAL A 20 -17.21 -14.71 -15.54
CA VAL A 20 -16.05 -15.30 -16.16
C VAL A 20 -14.90 -14.73 -15.37
N SER A 21 -14.54 -15.42 -14.28
CA SER A 21 -13.21 -15.36 -13.74
C SER A 21 -12.34 -15.78 -14.92
N MET A 22 -11.81 -14.79 -15.64
CA MET A 22 -10.73 -15.05 -16.56
C MET A 22 -9.68 -15.71 -15.67
N ALA A 23 -9.50 -17.01 -15.88
CA ALA A 23 -8.49 -17.78 -15.16
C ALA A 23 -7.17 -17.08 -15.45
N CYS A 24 -6.73 -16.29 -14.49
CA CYS A 24 -5.53 -15.52 -14.67
C CYS A 24 -4.38 -16.50 -14.81
N ASN A 25 -3.55 -16.30 -15.83
CA ASN A 25 -2.39 -17.14 -16.05
C ASN A 25 -1.29 -16.70 -15.09
N ILE A 26 -1.38 -17.17 -13.85
CA ILE A 26 -0.42 -16.90 -12.78
C ILE A 26 0.88 -17.63 -13.11
N ASP A 27 1.95 -16.87 -13.33
CA ASP A 27 3.30 -17.43 -13.49
C ASP A 27 3.73 -18.12 -12.17
N PRO A 28 3.95 -19.45 -12.17
CA PRO A 28 4.39 -20.18 -10.98
C PRO A 28 5.75 -19.70 -10.47
N THR A 29 6.61 -19.19 -11.37
CA THR A 29 7.96 -18.70 -11.07
C THR A 29 7.89 -17.50 -10.15
N VAL A 30 7.05 -16.52 -10.48
CA VAL A 30 6.82 -15.32 -9.66
C VAL A 30 6.24 -15.72 -8.29
N GLY A 31 5.28 -16.64 -8.28
CA GLY A 31 4.73 -17.19 -7.03
C GLY A 31 5.81 -17.85 -6.15
N ASN A 32 6.73 -18.60 -6.75
CA ASN A 32 7.85 -19.22 -6.03
C ASN A 32 8.87 -18.19 -5.53
N ILE A 33 9.14 -17.12 -6.29
CA ILE A 33 9.97 -16.00 -5.84
C ILE A 33 9.35 -15.34 -4.60
N ILE A 34 8.05 -15.01 -4.63
CA ILE A 34 7.34 -14.43 -3.47
C ILE A 34 7.45 -15.38 -2.26
N LYS A 35 7.21 -16.69 -2.44
CA LYS A 35 7.35 -17.69 -1.37
C LYS A 35 8.77 -17.76 -0.81
N SER A 36 9.80 -17.68 -1.65
CA SER A 36 11.21 -17.74 -1.23
C SER A 36 11.58 -16.64 -0.24
N TYR A 37 10.84 -15.53 -0.25
CA TYR A 37 11.01 -14.42 0.68
C TYR A 37 10.12 -14.50 1.94
N GLY A 38 9.40 -15.61 2.11
CA GLY A 38 8.52 -15.83 3.26
C GLY A 38 7.24 -14.98 3.20
N LEU A 39 6.70 -14.74 2.01
CA LEU A 39 5.53 -13.87 1.79
C LEU A 39 4.27 -14.66 1.37
N GLN A 40 4.28 -15.97 1.53
CA GLN A 40 3.23 -16.87 1.05
C GLN A 40 1.86 -16.66 1.73
N GLU A 41 1.86 -16.27 2.99
CA GLU A 41 0.63 -16.01 3.77
C GLU A 41 0.31 -14.51 3.87
N THR A 42 0.93 -13.68 3.04
CA THR A 42 0.74 -12.21 3.09
C THR A 42 -0.30 -11.73 2.10
N LYS A 43 -0.79 -10.49 2.29
CA LYS A 43 -1.69 -9.82 1.34
C LYS A 43 -1.08 -9.78 -0.07
N LEU A 44 0.24 -9.61 -0.22
CA LEU A 44 0.92 -9.65 -1.52
C LEU A 44 0.60 -10.93 -2.31
N MET A 45 0.73 -12.10 -1.68
CA MET A 45 0.45 -13.38 -2.34
C MET A 45 -1.03 -13.48 -2.74
N SER A 46 -1.95 -12.99 -1.90
CA SER A 46 -3.37 -12.97 -2.24
C SER A 46 -3.67 -12.06 -3.45
N MET A 47 -3.09 -10.85 -3.48
CA MET A 47 -3.22 -9.91 -4.60
C MET A 47 -2.64 -10.49 -5.89
N TYR A 48 -1.50 -11.19 -5.80
CA TYR A 48 -0.90 -11.88 -6.94
C TYR A 48 -1.82 -12.99 -7.48
N LYS A 49 -2.36 -13.84 -6.59
CA LYS A 49 -3.30 -14.92 -6.98
C LYS A 49 -4.62 -14.40 -7.56
N ASN A 50 -5.03 -13.19 -7.16
CA ASN A 50 -6.22 -12.53 -7.67
C ASN A 50 -5.96 -11.66 -8.90
N CYS A 51 -4.71 -11.60 -9.37
CA CYS A 51 -4.29 -10.79 -10.51
C CYS A 51 -4.63 -9.30 -10.39
N GLU A 52 -4.42 -8.81 -9.17
CA GLU A 52 -4.43 -7.39 -8.84
C GLU A 52 -3.06 -6.74 -9.12
N LEU A 53 -2.07 -7.52 -9.59
CA LEU A 53 -0.69 -7.08 -9.78
C LEU A 53 -0.21 -7.37 -11.21
N ASP A 54 0.30 -6.35 -11.87
CA ASP A 54 1.06 -6.48 -13.11
C ASP A 54 2.51 -6.87 -12.78
N VAL A 55 3.02 -7.88 -13.49
CA VAL A 55 4.38 -8.38 -13.29
C VAL A 55 5.31 -7.84 -14.38
N VAL A 56 6.40 -7.22 -13.98
CA VAL A 56 7.49 -6.78 -14.87
C VAL A 56 8.78 -7.47 -14.47
N ASN A 57 9.36 -8.25 -15.38
CA ASN A 57 10.68 -8.83 -15.20
C ASN A 57 11.75 -7.89 -15.80
N THR A 58 12.74 -7.52 -15.02
CA THR A 58 13.86 -6.65 -15.46
C THR A 58 15.20 -7.39 -15.48
N GLY A 59 15.17 -8.71 -15.57
CA GLY A 59 16.32 -9.61 -15.66
C GLY A 59 16.75 -10.14 -14.30
N ASN A 60 17.13 -9.26 -13.36
CA ASN A 60 17.62 -9.68 -12.03
C ASN A 60 16.60 -9.49 -10.90
N ARG A 61 15.42 -8.96 -11.21
CA ARG A 61 14.37 -8.68 -10.25
C ARG A 61 13.00 -8.73 -10.93
N ILE A 62 12.00 -9.10 -10.15
CA ILE A 62 10.60 -8.95 -10.49
C ILE A 62 10.07 -7.67 -9.83
N ILE A 63 9.21 -6.98 -10.56
CA ILE A 63 8.47 -5.82 -10.12
C ILE A 63 6.99 -6.17 -10.20
N LEU A 64 6.26 -5.95 -9.12
CA LEU A 64 4.82 -6.15 -9.03
C LEU A 64 4.16 -4.79 -8.82
N ILE A 65 3.26 -4.41 -9.71
CA ILE A 65 2.58 -3.10 -9.68
C ILE A 65 1.10 -3.34 -9.50
N ASN A 66 0.50 -2.73 -8.47
CA ASN A 66 -0.95 -2.81 -8.30
C ASN A 66 -1.64 -1.94 -9.35
N ASN A 67 -2.44 -2.58 -10.21
CA ASN A 67 -3.15 -1.93 -11.31
C ASN A 67 -4.26 -0.96 -10.85
N LYS A 68 -4.68 -1.04 -9.58
CA LYS A 68 -5.66 -0.15 -8.96
C LYS A 68 -5.02 1.01 -8.20
N SER A 69 -3.72 0.93 -7.89
CA SER A 69 -3.02 2.02 -7.20
C SER A 69 -2.84 3.20 -8.13
N GLN A 70 -2.91 4.40 -7.57
CA GLN A 70 -2.95 5.63 -8.35
C GLN A 70 -1.56 6.12 -8.73
N ASN A 71 -0.53 5.79 -7.93
CA ASN A 71 0.88 6.07 -8.21
C ASN A 71 1.14 7.54 -8.60
N ARG A 72 0.56 8.49 -7.87
CA ARG A 72 0.61 9.92 -8.20
C ARG A 72 1.70 10.66 -7.43
N ASP A 73 2.19 11.72 -8.05
CA ASP A 73 3.01 12.73 -7.39
C ASP A 73 2.17 14.00 -7.23
N GLU A 74 1.68 14.24 -6.02
CA GLU A 74 0.82 15.37 -5.68
C GLU A 74 1.48 16.25 -4.62
N ARG A 75 1.02 17.50 -4.48
CA ARG A 75 1.42 18.34 -3.34
C ARG A 75 0.58 18.02 -2.12
N ALA A 76 1.16 18.17 -0.93
CA ALA A 76 0.48 17.82 0.32
C ALA A 76 -0.89 18.49 0.49
N GLU A 77 -1.06 19.74 0.04
CA GLU A 77 -2.31 20.50 0.24
C GLU A 77 -3.50 19.97 -0.54
N ILE A 78 -3.24 19.18 -1.59
CA ILE A 78 -4.27 18.61 -2.47
C ILE A 78 -4.22 17.08 -2.54
N ALA A 79 -3.25 16.46 -1.86
CA ALA A 79 -3.05 15.02 -1.94
C ALA A 79 -4.16 14.24 -1.24
N ILE A 80 -4.79 13.32 -1.97
CA ILE A 80 -5.66 12.29 -1.39
C ILE A 80 -4.90 10.97 -1.17
N TYR A 81 -3.83 10.75 -1.94
CA TYR A 81 -2.98 9.56 -1.83
C TYR A 81 -1.62 9.91 -1.23
N TRP A 82 -1.19 9.10 -0.28
CA TRP A 82 0.08 9.23 0.42
C TRP A 82 0.82 7.91 0.35
N TYR A 83 2.14 7.95 0.36
CA TYR A 83 2.98 6.81 0.02
C TYR A 83 4.08 6.61 1.05
N ARG A 84 4.39 5.34 1.31
CA ARG A 84 5.54 4.94 2.13
C ARG A 84 6.30 3.80 1.49
N GLY A 85 7.59 4.03 1.28
CA GLY A 85 8.57 2.98 1.04
C GLY A 85 8.87 2.19 2.32
N MET A 86 8.82 0.86 2.24
CA MET A 86 9.10 -0.09 3.32
C MET A 86 10.09 -1.15 2.82
N GLY A 87 10.99 -1.59 3.70
CA GLY A 87 11.73 -2.84 3.51
C GLY A 87 10.86 -4.05 3.83
N ILE A 88 11.27 -5.23 3.37
CA ILE A 88 10.48 -6.47 3.52
C ILE A 88 10.08 -6.79 4.96
N GLU A 89 10.98 -6.60 5.93
CA GLU A 89 10.68 -6.92 7.34
C GLU A 89 9.67 -5.94 7.95
N GLU A 90 9.70 -4.66 7.54
CA GLU A 90 8.68 -3.70 7.94
C GLU A 90 7.32 -4.01 7.31
N TYR A 91 7.31 -4.40 6.03
CA TYR A 91 6.09 -4.84 5.35
C TYR A 91 5.48 -6.06 6.05
N LYS A 92 6.27 -7.10 6.38
CA LYS A 92 5.76 -8.28 7.10
C LYS A 92 5.12 -7.92 8.43
N LEU A 93 5.74 -7.01 9.20
CA LEU A 93 5.15 -6.52 10.45
C LEU A 93 3.86 -5.75 10.20
N PHE A 94 3.79 -4.96 9.14
CA PHE A 94 2.60 -4.21 8.78
C PHE A 94 1.44 -5.10 8.32
N ASP A 95 1.73 -6.08 7.47
CA ASP A 95 0.80 -7.10 6.98
C ASP A 95 0.25 -7.94 8.14
N SER A 96 1.12 -8.39 9.06
CA SER A 96 0.72 -9.18 10.23
C SER A 96 -0.24 -8.43 11.19
N ASN A 97 -0.22 -7.09 11.17
CA ASN A 97 -1.16 -6.28 11.93
C ASN A 97 -2.41 -5.86 11.12
N ASN A 98 -2.64 -6.50 9.97
CA ASN A 98 -3.72 -6.23 9.03
C ASN A 98 -3.75 -4.78 8.55
N PHE A 99 -2.57 -4.19 8.31
CA PHE A 99 -2.43 -2.82 7.83
C PHE A 99 -3.03 -1.76 8.76
N LYS A 100 -3.12 -2.03 10.06
CA LYS A 100 -3.74 -1.12 11.05
C LYS A 100 -2.74 -0.18 11.73
N ARG A 101 -1.45 -0.51 11.71
CA ARG A 101 -0.41 0.27 12.39
C ARG A 101 0.91 0.23 11.62
N VAL A 102 1.37 1.39 11.17
CA VAL A 102 2.69 1.55 10.55
C VAL A 102 3.78 1.27 11.60
N PRO A 103 4.58 0.18 11.46
CA PRO A 103 5.47 -0.28 12.52
C PRO A 103 6.57 0.73 12.89
N CYS A 104 7.14 1.43 11.92
CA CYS A 104 8.24 2.36 12.16
C CYS A 104 7.88 3.54 13.05
N ALA A 105 6.60 3.90 13.18
CA ALA A 105 6.16 5.07 13.92
C ALA A 105 6.57 5.02 15.40
N ASN A 106 6.79 3.81 15.92
CA ASN A 106 7.12 3.56 17.32
C ASN A 106 8.54 3.02 17.51
N ILE A 107 9.36 2.96 16.46
CA ILE A 107 10.74 2.50 16.55
C ILE A 107 11.64 3.74 16.75
N PRO A 108 12.32 3.86 17.90
CA PRO A 108 13.25 4.95 18.13
C PRO A 108 14.35 4.97 17.08
N ASN A 109 14.79 6.16 16.70
CA ASN A 109 15.93 6.37 15.80
C ASN A 109 15.79 5.80 14.38
N ARG A 110 14.56 5.54 13.91
CA ARG A 110 14.29 5.03 12.56
C ARG A 110 13.53 6.06 11.74
N PHE A 111 13.96 6.26 10.48
CA PHE A 111 13.21 7.08 9.53
C PHE A 111 11.82 6.47 9.27
N CYS A 112 10.80 7.30 9.45
CA CYS A 112 9.42 6.88 9.31
C CYS A 112 8.59 7.98 8.60
N GLY A 113 8.94 8.28 7.35
CA GLY A 113 8.20 9.26 6.53
C GLY A 113 7.01 8.68 5.76
N ILE A 114 6.01 9.52 5.51
CA ILE A 114 5.00 9.38 4.45
C ILE A 114 5.08 10.60 3.53
N SER A 115 4.79 10.43 2.25
CA SER A 115 4.91 11.48 1.23
C SER A 115 3.71 11.50 0.29
N PRO A 116 3.25 12.66 -0.18
CA PRO A 116 2.24 12.72 -1.25
C PRO A 116 2.84 12.38 -2.63
N GLU A 117 4.16 12.14 -2.71
CA GLU A 117 4.88 11.81 -3.94
C GLU A 117 5.26 10.33 -3.98
N TYR A 118 4.55 9.59 -4.83
CA TYR A 118 4.84 8.18 -5.12
C TYR A 118 6.29 7.95 -5.55
N THR A 119 6.82 8.77 -6.46
CA THR A 119 8.18 8.63 -6.99
C THR A 119 9.22 8.81 -5.88
N TYR A 120 9.00 9.78 -4.99
CA TYR A 120 9.83 9.98 -3.81
C TYR A 120 9.77 8.76 -2.88
N ALA A 121 8.57 8.33 -2.49
CA ALA A 121 8.38 7.21 -1.57
C ALA A 121 8.96 5.89 -2.11
N LYS A 122 8.81 5.62 -3.42
CA LYS A 122 9.36 4.46 -4.11
C LYS A 122 10.89 4.41 -4.09
N SER A 123 11.54 5.56 -4.01
CA SER A 123 13.01 5.60 -3.89
C SER A 123 13.49 5.04 -2.55
N TYR A 124 12.65 5.02 -1.52
CA TYR A 124 12.96 4.51 -0.19
C TYR A 124 12.54 3.05 0.03
N PRO A 125 13.24 2.31 0.92
CA PRO A 125 14.53 2.68 1.51
C PRO A 125 15.60 2.66 0.41
N MET A 126 16.49 3.67 0.35
CA MET A 126 17.37 3.88 -0.81
C MET A 126 18.26 2.68 -1.15
N ARG A 127 18.75 1.96 -0.13
CA ARG A 127 19.73 0.87 -0.26
C ARG A 127 19.13 -0.54 -0.12
N GLU A 128 17.81 -0.65 -0.14
CA GLU A 128 17.14 -1.95 -0.02
C GLU A 128 16.77 -2.47 -1.40
N ASP A 129 17.14 -3.72 -1.70
CA ASP A 129 16.75 -4.35 -2.97
C ASP A 129 15.31 -4.88 -2.95
N LYS A 130 14.80 -5.16 -1.75
CA LYS A 130 13.43 -5.64 -1.49
C LYS A 130 12.57 -4.47 -1.03
N LYS A 131 11.89 -3.83 -1.98
CA LYS A 131 11.11 -2.60 -1.71
C LYS A 131 9.63 -2.86 -1.82
N PHE A 132 8.90 -2.27 -0.89
CA PHE A 132 7.44 -2.23 -0.89
C PHE A 132 7.03 -0.76 -0.83
N VAL A 133 6.05 -0.37 -1.63
CA VAL A 133 5.38 0.92 -1.48
C VAL A 133 3.95 0.65 -1.10
N ILE A 134 3.54 1.23 0.01
CA ILE A 134 2.16 1.25 0.45
C ILE A 134 1.56 2.60 0.06
N GLU A 135 0.40 2.57 -0.57
CA GLU A 135 -0.47 3.72 -0.80
C GLU A 135 -1.49 3.80 0.35
N PHE A 136 -1.67 5.00 0.88
CA PHE A 136 -2.62 5.37 1.90
C PHE A 136 -3.58 6.38 1.29
N SER A 137 -4.85 6.04 1.18
CA SER A 137 -5.88 6.95 0.70
C SER A 137 -6.62 7.59 1.87
N THR A 138 -6.92 8.88 1.78
CA THR A 138 -7.66 9.64 2.79
C THR A 138 -9.11 9.86 2.38
N VAL A 139 -9.95 10.27 3.35
CA VAL A 139 -11.38 10.55 3.10
C VAL A 139 -11.64 11.67 2.10
N GLU A 140 -10.71 12.61 1.95
CA GLU A 140 -10.79 13.70 0.99
C GLU A 140 -9.38 14.24 0.63
N PRO A 141 -9.22 14.95 -0.49
CA PRO A 141 -7.98 15.63 -0.86
C PRO A 141 -7.51 16.63 0.21
N GLY A 142 -6.21 16.67 0.48
CA GLY A 142 -5.60 17.62 1.42
C GLY A 142 -5.88 17.33 2.91
N TRP A 143 -6.57 16.22 3.21
CA TRP A 143 -7.02 15.92 4.57
C TRP A 143 -5.87 15.81 5.58
N LEU A 144 -4.81 15.06 5.26
CA LEU A 144 -3.63 14.94 6.14
C LEU A 144 -2.88 16.27 6.30
N TYR A 145 -2.84 17.10 5.25
CA TYR A 145 -2.24 18.43 5.35
C TYR A 145 -3.05 19.35 6.27
N ASN A 146 -4.38 19.30 6.18
CA ASN A 146 -5.25 20.02 7.12
C ASN A 146 -5.05 19.54 8.56
N GLU A 147 -5.07 18.22 8.79
CA GLU A 147 -4.89 17.66 10.13
C GLU A 147 -3.52 17.97 10.71
N PHE A 148 -2.43 17.74 9.98
CA PHE A 148 -1.10 17.92 10.53
C PHE A 148 -0.64 19.38 10.48
N THR A 149 -0.72 20.04 9.33
CA THR A 149 -0.16 21.40 9.18
C THR A 149 -1.13 22.47 9.62
N ILE A 150 -2.38 22.46 9.17
CA ILE A 150 -3.30 23.57 9.49
C ILE A 150 -3.73 23.53 10.96
N LYS A 151 -4.16 22.38 11.46
CA LYS A 151 -4.67 22.24 12.84
C LYS A 151 -3.56 22.12 13.88
N HIS A 152 -2.50 21.37 13.56
CA HIS A 152 -1.44 21.03 14.52
C HIS A 152 -0.10 21.67 14.17
N ASN A 153 -0.04 22.61 13.22
CA ASN A 153 1.17 23.37 12.87
C ASN A 153 2.41 22.49 12.61
N CYS A 154 2.21 21.24 12.18
CA CYS A 154 3.30 20.36 11.79
C CYS A 154 3.97 20.91 10.54
N LYS A 155 5.30 21.01 10.58
CA LYS A 155 6.08 21.36 9.39
C LYS A 155 6.27 20.12 8.53
N ILE A 156 5.90 20.22 7.27
CA ILE A 156 6.29 19.25 6.25
C ILE A 156 7.80 19.38 6.01
N ASP A 157 8.48 18.24 5.92
CA ASP A 157 9.90 18.21 5.56
C ASP A 157 10.00 18.22 4.04
N VAL A 158 10.71 19.21 3.51
CA VAL A 158 10.89 19.39 2.07
C VAL A 158 12.34 19.07 1.74
N GLU A 159 12.54 17.92 1.12
CA GLU A 159 13.84 17.49 0.61
C GLU A 159 13.94 17.77 -0.89
N SER A 160 15.15 17.75 -1.45
CA SER A 160 15.38 17.95 -2.89
C SER A 160 14.58 17.02 -3.82
N ARG A 161 14.06 15.90 -3.29
CA ARG A 161 13.36 14.87 -4.05
C ARG A 161 11.87 14.76 -3.73
N GLY A 162 11.37 15.51 -2.74
CA GLY A 162 9.96 15.50 -2.38
C GLY A 162 9.66 15.95 -0.95
N GLU A 163 8.37 16.03 -0.66
CA GLU A 163 7.79 16.46 0.60
C GLU A 163 7.39 15.26 1.46
N SER A 164 7.54 15.36 2.78
CA SER A 164 7.11 14.28 3.67
C SER A 164 6.75 14.71 5.09
N TYR A 165 5.87 13.95 5.72
CA TYR A 165 5.66 14.00 7.17
C TYR A 165 6.39 12.85 7.85
N GLY A 166 7.13 13.18 8.91
CA GLY A 166 7.68 12.19 9.83
C GLY A 166 6.60 11.67 10.79
N LEU A 167 6.32 10.37 10.73
CA LEU A 167 5.46 9.66 11.68
C LEU A 167 6.21 9.21 12.95
N GLY A 168 7.54 9.08 12.91
CA GLY A 168 8.37 8.67 14.04
C GLY A 168 9.07 9.83 14.74
N GLY A 169 9.78 9.55 15.85
CA GLY A 169 10.53 10.56 16.63
C GLY A 169 11.79 11.11 15.93
N ILE A 170 12.19 10.53 14.79
CA ILE A 170 13.28 11.07 13.95
C ILE A 170 12.73 11.38 12.55
N GLY A 171 12.60 12.68 12.25
CA GLY A 171 12.72 13.18 10.88
C GLY A 171 14.20 13.16 10.47
N ALA A 172 14.49 13.05 9.18
CA ALA A 172 15.81 12.68 8.64
C ALA A 172 17.02 13.45 9.21
N LEU A 173 16.84 14.61 9.87
CA LEU A 173 17.95 15.47 10.32
C LEU A 173 17.76 16.18 11.67
N LYS A 174 16.73 15.89 12.49
CA LYS A 174 16.50 16.68 13.74
C LYS A 174 16.09 15.81 14.93
N LYS A 175 16.87 15.88 16.02
CA LYS A 175 16.49 15.37 17.35
C LYS A 175 15.17 16.01 17.76
N ASP A 176 14.21 15.15 18.09
CA ASP A 176 12.92 15.40 18.74
C ASP A 176 12.80 16.76 19.47
N LYS A 177 12.26 17.73 18.74
CA LYS A 177 11.06 18.43 19.19
C LYS A 177 10.10 18.26 18.02
N SER A 178 8.99 17.53 18.19
CA SER A 178 7.94 17.57 17.18
C SER A 178 7.64 19.04 16.91
N ASN A 179 7.78 19.48 15.66
CA ASN A 179 7.50 20.87 15.28
C ASN A 179 5.99 21.15 15.33
N CYS A 180 5.19 20.12 15.62
CA CYS A 180 3.75 20.18 15.79
C CYS A 180 3.36 20.76 17.15
N GLN A 181 2.18 21.36 17.18
CA GLN A 181 1.48 21.85 18.35
C GLN A 181 0.22 21.01 18.58
N PRO A 182 -0.18 20.79 19.84
CA PRO A 182 0.51 21.19 21.06
C PRO A 182 1.80 20.38 21.29
N LYS A 183 2.65 20.86 22.21
CA LYS A 183 3.88 20.15 22.60
C LYS A 183 3.52 18.73 23.05
N GLY A 184 4.13 17.72 22.43
CA GLY A 184 3.81 16.31 22.69
C GLY A 184 2.83 15.68 21.70
N TYR A 185 2.37 16.41 20.68
CA TYR A 185 1.65 15.83 19.55
C TYR A 185 2.52 14.81 18.82
N LYS A 186 1.98 13.60 18.63
CA LYS A 186 2.66 12.46 18.01
C LYS A 186 1.95 12.07 16.71
N VAL A 187 2.48 12.59 15.60
CA VAL A 187 1.95 12.40 14.24
C VAL A 187 1.69 10.92 13.93
N GLY A 188 2.63 10.03 14.24
CA GLY A 188 2.47 8.60 13.99
C GLY A 188 1.42 7.89 14.84
N ASP A 189 1.16 8.37 16.06
CA ASP A 189 0.10 7.80 16.90
C ASP A 189 -1.27 8.16 16.35
N GLU A 190 -1.49 9.43 15.96
CA GLU A 190 -2.72 9.87 15.30
C GLU A 190 -2.91 9.23 13.93
N PHE A 191 -1.85 9.11 13.13
CA PHE A 191 -1.92 8.41 11.84
C PHE A 191 -2.38 6.94 12.02
N ASN A 192 -1.77 6.22 12.97
CA ASN A 192 -2.14 4.83 13.26
C ASN A 192 -3.56 4.71 13.83
N LYS A 193 -4.01 5.70 14.59
CA LYS A 193 -5.40 5.78 15.05
C LYS A 193 -6.36 5.91 13.87
N TRP A 194 -6.11 6.82 12.93
CA TRP A 194 -6.95 7.01 11.74
C TRP A 194 -6.96 5.83 10.77
N LEU A 195 -5.86 5.08 10.74
CA LEU A 195 -5.73 3.83 10.00
C LEU A 195 -6.49 2.65 10.62
N SER A 196 -6.76 2.69 11.94
CA SER A 196 -7.34 1.55 12.68
C SER A 196 -8.76 1.78 13.21
N GLU A 197 -9.16 3.03 13.45
CA GLU A 197 -10.49 3.40 13.92
C GLU A 197 -11.57 3.10 12.87
N LYS A 198 -12.82 2.96 13.34
CA LYS A 198 -13.99 2.78 12.46
C LYS A 198 -14.95 3.97 12.60
N PRO A 199 -15.42 4.57 11.49
CA PRO A 199 -14.98 4.32 10.12
C PRO A 199 -13.51 4.72 9.91
N ALA A 200 -12.78 3.93 9.11
CA ALA A 200 -11.38 4.22 8.82
C ALA A 200 -11.30 5.54 8.05
N LYS A 201 -10.39 6.42 8.46
CA LYS A 201 -10.13 7.68 7.75
C LYS A 201 -8.98 7.58 6.77
N ILE A 202 -8.20 6.51 6.92
CA ILE A 202 -7.08 6.17 6.04
C ILE A 202 -7.22 4.69 5.68
N GLU A 203 -7.15 4.38 4.40
CA GLU A 203 -7.10 3.00 3.91
C GLU A 203 -5.75 2.73 3.26
N ALA A 204 -5.18 1.55 3.52
CA ALA A 204 -3.87 1.16 3.01
C ALA A 204 -3.97 0.05 1.96
N THR A 205 -3.18 0.15 0.90
CA THR A 205 -3.03 -0.90 -0.11
C THR A 205 -1.58 -1.01 -0.58
N ILE A 206 -1.20 -2.19 -1.07
CA ILE A 206 0.11 -2.38 -1.69
C ILE A 206 0.07 -1.72 -3.08
N SER A 207 0.96 -0.79 -3.33
CA SER A 207 1.06 -0.06 -4.61
C SER A 207 2.13 -0.67 -5.52
N TYR A 208 3.29 -0.97 -4.95
CA TYR A 208 4.45 -1.47 -5.68
C TYR A 208 5.28 -2.43 -4.83
N VAL A 209 5.82 -3.47 -5.46
CA VAL A 209 6.80 -4.36 -4.85
C VAL A 209 7.95 -4.62 -5.82
N GLN A 210 9.17 -4.64 -5.30
CA GLN A 210 10.36 -5.08 -6.00
C GLN A 210 11.02 -6.21 -5.21
N LEU A 211 11.27 -7.34 -5.87
CA LEU A 211 11.97 -8.48 -5.28
C LEU A 211 13.08 -8.94 -6.23
N PRO A 212 14.32 -9.14 -5.76
CA PRO A 212 15.35 -9.80 -6.55
C PRO A 212 14.91 -11.20 -6.98
N ILE A 213 15.44 -11.69 -8.10
CA ILE A 213 15.29 -13.09 -8.49
C ILE A 213 16.43 -13.86 -7.79
N PRO A 214 16.13 -14.82 -6.90
CA PRO A 214 17.18 -15.64 -6.28
C PRO A 214 17.99 -16.37 -7.35
N ASN A 215 19.31 -16.46 -7.18
CA ASN A 215 20.18 -17.16 -8.14
C ASN A 215 19.78 -18.63 -8.37
N SER A 216 19.14 -19.27 -7.38
CA SER A 216 18.59 -20.62 -7.50
C SER A 216 17.39 -20.74 -8.46
N SER A 217 16.73 -19.63 -8.79
CA SER A 217 15.60 -19.57 -9.73
C SER A 217 16.02 -19.28 -11.18
N LEU A 218 17.29 -18.90 -11.41
CA LEU A 218 17.85 -18.71 -12.75
C LEU A 218 18.13 -20.04 -13.47
N ILE A 219 18.26 -21.14 -12.73
CA ILE A 219 18.55 -22.48 -13.28
C ILE A 219 17.34 -23.08 -14.00
N SER A 220 16.13 -22.60 -13.69
CA SER A 220 14.87 -23.08 -14.30
C SER A 220 14.42 -22.30 -15.54
N VAL A 221 15.24 -21.37 -16.05
CA VAL A 221 14.90 -20.50 -17.20
C VAL A 221 15.86 -20.70 -18.39
N ILE A 222 16.62 -21.80 -18.41
CA ILE A 222 17.41 -22.25 -19.57
C ILE A 222 16.86 -23.59 -20.06
#